data_AF-A0A4U9HZC9-F1
#
_entry.id   AF-A0A4U9HZC9-F1
#
_cell.length_a   1.000
_cell.length_b   1.000
_cell.length_c   1.000
_cell.angle_alpha   90.00
_cell.angle_beta   90.00
_cell.angle_gamma   90.00
#
_symmetry.space_group_name_H-M   'P 1'
#
loop_
_entity.id
_entity.type
_entity.pdbx_description
1 polymer ?
#
loop_
_entity_poly.entity_id
_entity_poly.type
_entity_poly.pdbx_seq_one_letter_code
_entity_poly.pdbx_strand_id
1 'polypeptide(L)'
;MGGSTIKTLSQVGITTDPDSGKLEVNADKLNAAMKTSASGIKDLLIGDGKTTGITTTIGKSTTSWLSSTGIIQAAEKMASAKR
;
A
#
# COMPACT_ATOMS: atom_id res chain seq x y z
N MET A 1 9.39 24.25 -12.20
CA MET A 1 8.54 23.49 -13.16
C MET A 1 8.61 22.02 -12.78
N GLY A 2 7.58 21.24 -12.49
CA GLY A 2 6.19 21.44 -12.13
C GLY A 2 5.84 20.18 -11.32
N GLY A 3 5.56 20.33 -10.03
CA GLY A 3 5.35 19.19 -9.13
C GLY A 3 3.96 18.61 -9.35
N SER A 4 3.84 17.59 -10.19
CA SER A 4 2.62 16.79 -10.30
C SER A 4 2.37 16.09 -8.96
N THR A 5 1.59 16.74 -8.11
CA THR A 5 1.45 16.46 -6.68
C THR A 5 0.40 15.38 -6.47
N ILE A 6 0.61 14.20 -7.05
CA ILE A 6 -0.20 13.02 -6.76
C ILE A 6 0.14 12.58 -5.34
N LYS A 7 -0.80 12.79 -4.41
CA LYS A 7 -0.65 12.54 -2.98
C LYS A 7 -1.50 11.37 -2.50
N THR A 8 -2.57 11.03 -3.22
CA THR A 8 -3.53 9.99 -2.81
C THR A 8 -3.87 9.03 -3.94
N LEU A 9 -4.29 7.82 -3.56
CA LEU A 9 -4.82 6.79 -4.49
C LEU A 9 -6.08 7.26 -5.22
N SER A 10 -6.94 8.04 -4.55
CA SER A 10 -8.17 8.56 -5.15
C SER A 10 -7.92 9.52 -6.31
N GLN A 11 -6.83 10.29 -6.27
CA GLN A 11 -6.42 11.16 -7.37
C GLN A 11 -6.05 10.40 -8.65
N VAL A 12 -5.71 9.12 -8.53
CA VAL A 12 -5.38 8.23 -9.67
C VAL A 12 -6.49 7.23 -9.98
N GLY A 13 -7.69 7.44 -9.42
CA GLY A 13 -8.84 6.57 -9.68
C GLY A 13 -8.87 5.28 -8.88
N ILE A 14 -8.09 5.18 -7.79
CA ILE A 14 -8.15 4.06 -6.85
C ILE A 14 -8.87 4.54 -5.57
N THR A 15 -10.08 4.04 -5.33
CA THR A 15 -10.91 4.40 -4.17
C THR A 15 -11.10 3.21 -3.24
N THR A 16 -11.70 3.45 -2.08
CA THR A 16 -12.02 2.42 -1.10
C THR A 16 -13.54 2.36 -0.94
N ASP A 17 -14.10 1.17 -1.10
CA ASP A 17 -15.49 0.90 -0.77
C ASP A 17 -15.68 1.06 0.75
N PRO A 18 -16.61 1.93 1.19
CA PRO A 18 -16.74 2.28 2.61
C PRO A 18 -17.29 1.14 3.47
N ASP A 19 -17.98 0.17 2.88
CA ASP A 19 -18.63 -0.92 3.61
C ASP A 19 -17.70 -2.12 3.81
N SER A 20 -16.93 -2.50 2.78
CA SER A 20 -16.04 -3.66 2.78
C SER A 20 -14.56 -3.31 2.95
N GLY A 21 -14.19 -2.05 2.77
CA GLY A 21 -12.79 -1.60 2.75
C GLY A 21 -12.00 -2.05 1.52
N LYS A 22 -12.67 -2.65 0.51
CA LYS A 22 -12.01 -3.12 -0.71
C LYS A 22 -11.58 -1.95 -1.58
N LEU A 23 -10.48 -2.13 -2.30
CA LEU A 23 -10.04 -1.16 -3.29
C LEU A 23 -10.84 -1.32 -4.57
N GLU A 24 -11.33 -0.20 -5.08
CA GLU A 24 -11.98 -0.09 -6.39
C GLU A 24 -11.08 0.67 -7.35
N VAL A 25 -10.94 0.19 -8.58
CA VAL A 25 -10.03 0.75 -9.57
C VAL A 25 -10.80 1.23 -10.79
N ASN A 26 -10.76 2.53 -11.04
CA ASN A 26 -11.18 3.11 -12.30
C ASN A 26 -10.01 3.09 -13.28
N ALA A 27 -10.02 2.11 -14.19
CA ALA A 27 -8.94 1.88 -15.15
C ALA A 27 -8.70 3.09 -16.08
N ASP A 28 -9.75 3.79 -16.51
CA ASP A 28 -9.63 4.93 -17.41
C ASP A 28 -8.93 6.12 -16.74
N LYS A 29 -9.34 6.44 -15.49
CA LYS A 29 -8.71 7.49 -14.69
C LYS A 29 -7.26 7.14 -14.35
N LEU A 30 -7.00 5.88 -13.99
CA LEU A 30 -5.64 5.43 -13.71
C LEU A 30 -4.75 5.54 -14.96
N ASN A 31 -5.23 5.08 -16.11
CA ASN A 31 -4.50 5.17 -17.38
C ASN A 31 -4.25 6.63 -17.79
N ALA A 32 -5.23 7.53 -17.62
CA ALA A 32 -5.07 8.96 -17.88
C ALA A 32 -4.02 9.60 -16.95
N ALA A 33 -4.05 9.26 -15.66
CA ALA A 33 -3.08 9.72 -14.69
C ALA A 33 -1.66 9.20 -15.01
N MET A 34 -1.53 7.94 -15.44
CA MET A 34 -0.24 7.36 -15.87
C MET A 34 0.34 8.09 -17.08
N LYS A 35 -0.48 8.42 -18.08
CA LYS A 35 -0.04 9.19 -19.26
C LYS A 35 0.44 10.60 -18.88
N THR A 36 -0.15 11.17 -17.84
CA THR A 36 0.12 12.56 -17.43
C THR A 36 1.27 12.66 -16.44
N SER A 37 1.43 11.69 -15.54
CA SER A 37 2.33 11.78 -14.39
C SER A 37 2.74 10.40 -13.84
N ALA A 38 3.27 9.54 -14.70
CA ALA A 38 3.83 8.24 -14.31
C ALA A 38 4.85 8.33 -13.16
N SER A 39 5.71 9.36 -13.14
CA SER A 39 6.69 9.55 -12.05
C SER A 39 6.02 9.77 -10.71
N GLY A 40 4.99 10.63 -10.63
CA GLY A 40 4.28 10.88 -9.36
C GLY A 40 3.54 9.64 -8.85
N ILE A 41 3.01 8.82 -9.76
CA ILE A 41 2.40 7.53 -9.41
C ILE A 41 3.45 6.55 -8.88
N LYS A 42 4.63 6.50 -9.51
CA LYS A 42 5.75 5.69 -9.04
C LYS A 42 6.22 6.14 -7.65
N ASP A 43 6.34 7.44 -7.43
CA ASP A 43 6.75 8.00 -6.13
C ASP A 43 5.71 7.70 -5.04
N LEU A 44 4.42 7.71 -5.36
CA LEU A 44 3.35 7.32 -4.42
C LEU A 44 3.38 5.83 -4.07
N LEU A 45 3.47 4.96 -5.08
CA LEU A 45 3.39 3.51 -4.89
C LEU A 45 4.69 2.94 -4.31
N ILE A 46 5.82 3.27 -4.93
CA ILE A 46 7.14 2.71 -4.64
C ILE A 46 7.95 3.62 -3.73
N GLY A 47 7.84 4.95 -3.90
CA GLY A 47 8.67 5.91 -3.20
C GLY A 47 10.16 5.68 -3.47
N ASP A 48 10.97 5.74 -2.41
CA ASP A 48 12.41 5.42 -2.46
C ASP A 48 12.70 3.91 -2.47
N GLY A 49 11.66 3.05 -2.39
CA GLY A 49 11.76 1.60 -2.31
C GLY A 49 12.37 1.07 -1.01
N LYS A 50 12.59 1.93 -0.01
CA LYS A 50 13.28 1.60 1.25
C LYS A 50 12.51 2.07 2.48
N THR A 51 11.99 3.28 2.48
CA THR A 51 11.32 3.93 3.62
C THR A 51 9.96 4.51 3.26
N THR A 52 9.80 5.03 2.04
CA THR A 52 8.57 5.67 1.56
C THR A 52 7.90 4.82 0.48
N GLY A 53 6.65 5.14 0.17
CA GLY A 53 5.83 4.42 -0.81
C GLY A 53 4.91 3.40 -0.16
N ILE A 54 3.69 3.32 -0.69
CA ILE A 54 2.63 2.45 -0.18
C ILE A 54 3.08 0.98 -0.16
N THR A 55 3.65 0.46 -1.25
CA THR A 55 4.08 -0.94 -1.33
C THR A 55 5.24 -1.25 -0.40
N THR A 56 6.14 -0.28 -0.21
CA THR A 56 7.29 -0.39 0.71
C THR A 56 6.81 -0.52 2.15
N THR A 57 5.89 0.35 2.60
CA THR A 57 5.36 0.31 3.95
C THR A 57 4.56 -0.97 4.20
N ILE A 58 3.69 -1.38 3.26
CA ILE A 58 2.94 -2.64 3.36
C ILE A 58 3.90 -3.83 3.44
N GLY A 59 4.91 -3.89 2.56
CA GLY A 59 5.89 -4.99 2.56
C GLY A 59 6.63 -5.12 3.90
N LYS A 60 7.02 -3.99 4.51
CA LYS A 60 7.66 -3.98 5.83
C LYS A 60 6.73 -4.47 6.93
N SER A 61 5.50 -3.96 6.98
CA SER A 61 4.52 -4.39 7.98
C SER A 61 4.22 -5.89 7.84
N THR A 62 3.99 -6.39 6.62
CA THR A 62 3.76 -7.81 6.36
C THR A 62 4.96 -8.67 6.77
N THR A 63 6.19 -8.25 6.44
CA THR A 63 7.41 -8.96 6.86
C THR A 63 7.55 -8.99 8.38
N SER A 64 7.25 -7.87 9.05
CA SER A 64 7.29 -7.78 10.51
C SER A 64 6.27 -8.72 11.15
N TRP A 65 5.04 -8.76 10.63
CA TRP A 65 3.98 -9.63 11.14
C TRP A 65 4.29 -11.13 10.98
N LEU A 66 4.90 -11.50 9.85
CA LEU A 66 5.24 -12.89 9.51
C LEU A 66 6.59 -13.36 10.06
N SER A 67 7.42 -12.46 10.58
CA SER A 67 8.72 -12.81 11.11
C SER A 67 8.63 -13.80 12.28
N SER A 68 9.73 -14.50 12.60
CA SER A 68 9.78 -15.49 13.70
C SER A 68 9.44 -14.89 15.08
N THR A 69 9.62 -13.58 15.24
CA THR A 69 9.26 -12.78 16.42
C THR A 69 8.03 -11.89 16.17
N GLY A 70 7.36 -12.06 15.03
CA GLY A 70 6.21 -11.29 14.61
C GLY A 70 4.94 -11.63 15.36
N ILE A 71 3.93 -10.78 15.22
CA ILE A 71 2.65 -10.89 15.95
C ILE A 71 1.92 -12.21 15.67
N ILE A 72 2.05 -12.75 14.45
CA ILE A 72 1.39 -14.00 14.06
C ILE A 72 2.04 -15.18 14.81
N GLN A 73 3.37 -15.26 14.82
CA GLN A 73 4.09 -16.29 15.56
C GLN A 73 3.87 -16.18 17.07
N ALA A 74 3.79 -14.95 17.60
CA ALA A 74 3.45 -14.73 19.00
C ALA A 74 2.05 -15.26 19.35
N ALA A 75 1.06 -14.98 18.51
CA ALA A 75 -0.32 -15.48 18.69
C ALA A 75 -0.40 -17.01 18.62
N GLU A 76 0.30 -17.63 17.68
CA GLU A 76 0.38 -19.09 17.54
C GLU A 76 0.98 -19.74 18.80
N LYS A 77 2.09 -19.19 19.33
CA LYS A 77 2.72 -19.67 20.56
C LYS A 77 1.81 -19.53 21.77
N MET A 78 1.12 -18.39 21.90
CA MET A 78 0.15 -18.17 22.98
C MET A 78 -1.03 -19.14 22.91
N ALA A 79 -1.56 -19.41 21.72
CA ALA A 79 -2.62 -20.38 21.52
C ALA A 79 -2.17 -21.81 21.88
N SER A 80 -0.93 -22.16 21.53
CA SER A 80 -0.36 -23.48 21.82
C SER A 80 -0.03 -23.68 23.29
N ALA A 81 0.42 -22.64 24.01
CA ALA A 81 0.71 -22.71 25.45
C ALA A 81 -0.55 -22.83 26.34
N LYS A 82 -1.74 -22.58 25.78
CA LYS A 82 -3.03 -22.72 26.49
C LYS A 82 -3.60 -24.15 26.39
N ARG A 83 -2.99 -25.03 25.61
CA ARG A 83 -3.37 -26.44 25.44
C ARG A 83 -2.49 -27.34 26.29
#